data_AF-A0A8H7DFN1-F1
#
_entry.id   AF-A0A8H7DFN1-F1
#
_cell.length_a   1.000
_cell.length_b   1.000
_cell.length_c   1.000
_cell.angle_alpha   90.00
_cell.angle_beta   90.00
_cell.angle_gamma   90.00
#
_symmetry.space_group_name_H-M   'P 1'
#
loop_
_entity.id
_entity.type
_entity.pdbx_description
1 polymer ?
#
loop_
_entity_poly.entity_id
_entity_poly.type
_entity_poly.pdbx_seq_one_letter_code
_entity_poly.pdbx_strand_id
1 'polypeptide(L)'
;MIPTAVARSRFKGRRPLQSFMANKDYYKGNRQASLPGHRTGAPGVHINRRPGYQLLESKVRVFVAPPISDIIASPLKPYVADGVPVPWKERHGIFAGMPSAGLTAEHFLKMARKYSAEKVAGAGAKTTKADDTKIETVDVVDAAPTPAPTPSA
;
A
#
# COMPACT_ATOMS: atom_id res chain seq x y z
N MET A 1 49.18 -31.07 -16.39
CA MET A 1 48.00 -31.60 -15.68
C MET A 1 47.35 -30.45 -14.93
N ILE A 2 46.16 -29.99 -15.34
CA ILE A 2 45.48 -28.85 -14.68
C ILE A 2 44.50 -29.42 -13.63
N PRO A 3 44.82 -29.36 -12.32
CA PRO A 3 44.05 -30.02 -11.26
C PRO A 3 42.62 -29.48 -11.11
N THR A 4 42.30 -28.32 -11.68
CA THR A 4 40.98 -27.69 -11.59
C THR A 4 39.95 -28.25 -12.58
N ALA A 5 40.36 -28.93 -13.66
CA ALA A 5 39.43 -29.49 -14.65
C ALA A 5 38.65 -30.70 -14.11
N VAL A 6 39.32 -31.60 -13.40
CA VAL A 6 38.71 -32.79 -12.76
C VAL A 6 37.82 -32.38 -11.57
N ALA A 7 38.22 -31.35 -10.82
CA ALA A 7 37.38 -30.77 -9.78
C ALA A 7 36.09 -30.18 -10.39
N ARG A 8 36.20 -29.34 -11.44
CA ARG A 8 35.04 -28.72 -12.12
C ARG A 8 34.07 -29.72 -12.74
N SER A 9 34.53 -30.84 -13.28
CA SER A 9 33.65 -31.86 -13.88
C SER A 9 32.82 -32.62 -12.84
N ARG A 10 33.39 -32.93 -11.68
CA ARG A 10 32.67 -33.63 -10.59
C ARG A 10 31.64 -32.78 -9.85
N PHE A 11 31.79 -31.44 -9.86
CA PHE A 11 30.79 -30.54 -9.26
C PHE A 11 29.56 -30.30 -10.15
N LYS A 12 29.57 -30.71 -11.42
CA LYS A 12 28.43 -30.52 -12.34
C LYS A 12 27.17 -31.26 -11.87
N GLY A 13 27.31 -32.45 -11.28
CA GLY A 13 26.20 -33.24 -10.73
C GLY A 13 25.66 -32.77 -9.37
N ARG A 14 26.32 -31.78 -8.73
CA ARG A 14 25.93 -31.23 -7.41
C ARG A 14 25.25 -29.86 -7.51
N ARG A 15 25.01 -29.36 -8.72
CA ARG A 15 24.31 -28.08 -8.93
C ARG A 15 22.80 -28.27 -8.70
N PRO A 16 22.09 -27.25 -8.20
CA PRO A 16 20.64 -27.33 -8.05
C PRO A 16 19.98 -27.53 -9.41
N LEU A 17 19.12 -28.54 -9.49
CA LEU A 17 18.40 -28.90 -10.72
C LEU A 17 17.50 -27.74 -11.16
N GLN A 18 17.51 -27.43 -12.46
CA GLN A 18 16.62 -26.44 -13.05
C GLN A 18 15.40 -27.12 -13.70
N SER A 19 14.33 -26.36 -13.93
CA SER A 19 13.09 -26.87 -14.54
C SER A 19 13.31 -27.57 -15.88
N PHE A 20 14.27 -27.10 -16.69
CA PHE A 20 14.57 -27.63 -18.02
C PHE A 20 15.60 -28.77 -18.04
N MET A 21 16.13 -29.20 -16.89
CA MET A 21 17.22 -30.18 -16.82
C MET A 21 16.76 -31.62 -16.60
N ALA A 22 15.49 -31.85 -16.30
CA ALA A 22 14.97 -33.15 -15.86
C ALA A 22 13.84 -33.65 -16.77
N ASN A 23 13.38 -34.89 -16.51
CA ASN A 23 12.35 -35.55 -17.30
C ASN A 23 10.93 -35.08 -16.93
N LYS A 24 9.92 -35.64 -17.62
CA LYS A 24 8.50 -35.24 -17.57
C LYS A 24 7.92 -35.07 -16.17
N ASP A 25 8.34 -35.87 -15.18
CA ASP A 25 7.77 -35.86 -13.84
C ASP A 25 8.37 -34.77 -12.93
N TYR A 26 9.44 -34.09 -13.36
CA TYR A 26 10.07 -33.05 -12.59
C TYR A 26 9.43 -31.68 -12.86
N TYR A 27 8.66 -31.19 -11.89
CA TYR A 27 8.13 -29.83 -11.91
C TYR A 27 8.85 -28.94 -10.89
N LYS A 28 9.33 -27.78 -11.34
CA LYS A 28 9.93 -26.75 -10.49
C LYS A 28 9.29 -25.40 -10.78
N GLY A 29 8.64 -24.81 -9.78
CA GLY A 29 7.93 -23.53 -9.92
C GLY A 29 8.82 -22.29 -9.84
N ASN A 30 8.35 -21.18 -10.41
CA ASN A 30 9.07 -19.89 -10.48
C ASN A 30 8.75 -18.92 -9.32
N ARG A 31 8.33 -19.46 -8.16
CA ARG A 31 7.86 -18.68 -7.00
C ARG A 31 6.66 -17.75 -7.25
N GLN A 32 5.97 -17.88 -8.38
CA GLN A 32 4.73 -17.17 -8.65
C GLN A 32 3.60 -17.55 -7.67
N ALA A 33 3.66 -18.78 -7.15
CA ALA A 33 2.71 -19.38 -6.21
C ALA A 33 3.37 -19.94 -4.94
N SER A 34 4.58 -19.48 -4.59
CA SER A 34 5.33 -19.98 -3.43
C SER A 34 5.03 -19.18 -2.17
N LEU A 35 4.72 -19.86 -1.06
CA LEU A 35 4.86 -19.33 0.30
C LEU A 35 6.28 -19.66 0.83
N PRO A 36 6.92 -18.85 1.72
CA PRO A 36 6.31 -18.08 2.81
C PRO A 36 6.69 -16.56 2.88
N GLY A 37 5.69 -15.67 3.06
CA GLY A 37 5.83 -14.22 3.25
C GLY A 37 4.54 -13.43 2.90
N HIS A 38 4.53 -12.08 2.96
CA HIS A 38 3.38 -11.19 2.60
C HIS A 38 2.91 -11.28 1.13
N ARG A 39 3.39 -12.26 0.37
CA ARG A 39 2.91 -12.56 -0.98
C ARG A 39 1.74 -13.52 -0.85
N THR A 40 0.55 -13.07 -1.23
CA THR A 40 -0.61 -13.93 -1.52
C THR A 40 -0.11 -15.11 -2.34
N GLY A 41 -0.25 -16.32 -1.77
CA GLY A 41 0.36 -17.54 -2.28
C GLY A 41 -0.19 -17.99 -3.63
N ALA A 42 -0.43 -19.29 -3.80
CA ALA A 42 -1.09 -19.77 -5.00
C ALA A 42 -2.47 -19.07 -5.17
N PRO A 43 -2.81 -18.55 -6.37
CA PRO A 43 -4.07 -17.83 -6.62
C PRO A 43 -5.29 -18.76 -6.66
N GLY A 44 -5.10 -20.06 -6.48
CA GLY A 44 -6.12 -21.08 -6.65
C GLY A 44 -5.70 -22.41 -6.05
N VAL A 45 -6.49 -23.44 -6.31
CA VAL A 45 -6.33 -24.79 -5.75
C VAL A 45 -6.42 -25.82 -6.88
N HIS A 46 -5.57 -26.85 -6.80
CA HIS A 46 -5.68 -28.02 -7.69
C HIS A 46 -6.92 -28.83 -7.33
N ILE A 47 -7.66 -29.27 -8.34
CA ILE A 47 -8.88 -30.06 -8.12
C ILE A 47 -8.46 -31.49 -7.77
N ASN A 48 -8.71 -31.93 -6.54
CA ASN A 48 -8.20 -33.20 -5.99
C ASN A 48 -8.58 -34.47 -6.77
N ARG A 49 -9.58 -34.42 -7.67
CA ARG A 49 -10.11 -35.60 -8.39
C ARG A 49 -10.08 -35.50 -9.91
N ARG A 50 -9.70 -34.34 -10.47
CA ARG A 50 -9.67 -34.12 -11.93
C ARG A 50 -8.44 -33.30 -12.28
N PRO A 51 -7.80 -33.55 -13.43
CA PRO A 51 -6.75 -32.67 -13.91
C PRO A 51 -7.37 -31.29 -14.16
N GLY A 52 -7.06 -30.33 -13.29
CA GLY A 52 -7.65 -29.01 -13.34
C GLY A 52 -7.16 -28.12 -12.21
N TYR A 53 -7.20 -26.82 -12.45
CA TYR A 53 -6.84 -25.79 -11.49
C TYR A 53 -7.97 -24.77 -11.40
N GLN A 54 -8.50 -24.59 -10.20
CA GLN A 54 -9.57 -23.62 -9.95
C GLN A 54 -8.96 -22.34 -9.39
N LEU A 55 -9.20 -21.23 -10.07
CA LEU A 55 -8.76 -19.91 -9.64
C LEU A 55 -9.72 -19.34 -8.59
N LEU A 56 -9.17 -18.79 -7.51
CA LEU A 56 -9.91 -18.14 -6.43
C LEU A 56 -9.67 -16.63 -6.54
N GLU A 57 -10.67 -15.89 -6.98
CA GLU A 57 -10.57 -14.45 -7.21
C GLU A 57 -10.09 -13.68 -5.97
N SER A 58 -10.48 -14.13 -4.78
CA SER A 58 -10.05 -13.56 -3.49
C SER A 58 -8.54 -13.64 -3.22
N LYS A 59 -7.81 -14.53 -3.90
CA LYS A 59 -6.36 -14.70 -3.74
C LYS A 59 -5.58 -14.12 -4.92
N VAL A 60 -6.26 -13.61 -5.93
CA VAL A 60 -5.62 -12.95 -7.08
C VAL A 60 -5.08 -11.60 -6.64
N ARG A 61 -3.85 -11.30 -7.07
CA ARG A 61 -3.23 -10.00 -6.83
C ARG A 61 -3.74 -8.99 -7.85
N VAL A 62 -4.29 -7.89 -7.36
CA VAL A 62 -4.72 -6.76 -8.17
C VAL A 62 -3.85 -5.55 -7.82
N PHE A 63 -3.30 -4.89 -8.83
CA PHE A 63 -2.61 -3.62 -8.68
C PHE A 63 -3.60 -2.51 -8.99
N VAL A 64 -4.07 -1.83 -7.94
CA VAL A 64 -5.01 -0.72 -8.09
C VAL A 64 -4.21 0.54 -8.42
N ALA A 65 -4.44 1.08 -9.61
CA ALA A 65 -3.89 2.36 -10.02
C ALA A 65 -4.94 3.47 -9.84
N PRO A 66 -4.52 4.70 -9.50
CA PRO A 66 -5.42 5.85 -9.54
C PRO A 66 -5.88 6.13 -10.99
N PRO A 67 -6.97 6.91 -11.18
CA PRO A 67 -7.45 7.30 -12.50
C PRO A 67 -6.36 7.97 -13.34
N ILE A 68 -6.35 7.67 -14.65
CA ILE A 68 -5.31 8.16 -15.56
C ILE A 68 -5.33 9.70 -15.65
N SER A 69 -6.50 10.33 -15.55
CA SER A 69 -6.66 11.79 -15.50
C SER A 69 -5.82 12.41 -14.39
N ASP A 70 -5.84 11.79 -13.21
CA ASP A 70 -5.20 12.31 -12.00
C ASP A 70 -3.70 12.09 -12.08
N ILE A 71 -3.26 10.99 -12.69
CA ILE A 71 -1.84 10.71 -12.93
C ILE A 71 -1.25 11.76 -13.87
N ILE A 72 -1.95 12.11 -14.96
CA ILE A 72 -1.47 13.08 -15.95
C ILE A 72 -1.54 14.51 -15.40
N ALA A 73 -2.57 14.84 -14.63
CA ALA A 73 -2.72 16.15 -14.00
C ALA A 73 -1.77 16.35 -12.80
N SER A 74 -1.19 15.28 -12.27
CA SER A 74 -0.29 15.35 -11.12
C SER A 74 0.97 16.17 -11.44
N PRO A 75 1.32 17.17 -10.61
CA PRO A 75 2.58 17.89 -10.75
C PRO A 75 3.79 17.06 -10.28
N LEU A 76 3.55 15.90 -9.65
CA LEU A 76 4.60 15.08 -9.05
C LEU A 76 5.33 14.27 -10.14
N LYS A 77 6.65 14.43 -10.18
CA LYS A 77 7.57 13.68 -11.04
C LYS A 77 8.42 12.72 -10.21
N PRO A 78 8.95 11.64 -10.82
CA PRO A 78 9.83 10.72 -10.11
C PRO A 78 11.17 11.35 -9.69
N TYR A 79 11.55 12.49 -10.29
CA TYR A 79 12.79 13.20 -10.01
C TYR A 79 12.53 14.65 -9.62
N VAL A 80 13.45 15.20 -8.85
CA VAL A 80 13.49 16.61 -8.42
C VAL A 80 14.57 17.34 -9.23
N ALA A 81 14.41 18.65 -9.45
CA ALA A 81 15.43 19.46 -10.12
C ALA A 81 16.68 19.62 -9.23
N ASP A 82 17.86 19.53 -9.84
CA ASP A 82 19.16 19.55 -9.13
C ASP A 82 19.40 20.84 -8.33
N GLY A 83 18.80 21.95 -8.77
CA GLY A 83 18.94 23.26 -8.13
C GLY A 83 18.10 23.46 -6.87
N VAL A 84 17.29 22.48 -6.45
CA VAL A 84 16.43 22.60 -5.27
C VAL A 84 17.21 22.17 -4.03
N PRO A 85 17.55 23.09 -3.11
CA PRO A 85 18.30 22.74 -1.92
C PRO A 85 17.44 21.91 -0.97
N VAL A 86 17.88 20.70 -0.63
CA VAL A 86 17.23 19.89 0.40
C VAL A 86 17.45 20.56 1.77
N PRO A 87 16.38 20.95 2.48
CA PRO A 87 16.48 21.60 3.78
C PRO A 87 17.13 20.65 4.80
N TRP A 88 17.86 21.22 5.76
CA TRP A 88 18.63 20.45 6.74
C TRP A 88 17.82 19.39 7.49
N LYS A 89 16.54 19.66 7.76
CA LYS A 89 15.62 18.73 8.43
C LYS A 89 15.31 17.47 7.61
N GLU A 90 15.35 17.56 6.29
CA GLU A 90 15.08 16.44 5.38
C GLU A 90 16.35 15.62 5.08
N ARG A 91 17.54 16.21 5.27
CA ARG A 91 18.82 15.52 5.09
C ARG A 91 19.07 14.41 6.10
N HIS A 92 18.50 14.52 7.29
CA HIS A 92 18.60 13.50 8.36
C HIS A 92 17.64 12.32 8.17
N GLY A 93 16.93 12.28 7.04
CA GLY A 93 15.97 11.24 6.68
C GLY A 93 14.52 11.64 6.97
N ILE A 94 13.59 10.93 6.31
CA ILE A 94 12.14 11.20 6.33
C ILE A 94 11.57 11.19 7.77
N PHE A 95 12.23 10.49 8.67
CA PHE A 95 11.79 10.27 10.05
C PHE A 95 12.57 11.08 11.10
N ALA A 96 13.46 11.97 10.70
CA ALA A 96 14.34 12.70 11.63
C ALA A 96 13.59 13.59 12.66
N GLY A 97 12.37 14.03 12.33
CA GLY A 97 11.52 14.80 13.22
C GLY A 97 10.56 13.98 14.09
N MET A 98 10.58 12.64 13.98
CA MET A 98 9.71 11.79 14.78
C MET A 98 10.27 11.57 16.18
N PRO A 99 9.40 11.40 17.20
CA PRO A 99 9.86 11.03 18.52
C PRO A 99 10.54 9.65 18.46
N SER A 100 11.50 9.41 19.36
CA SER A 100 12.29 8.18 19.40
C SER A 100 11.45 6.90 19.54
N ALA A 101 10.24 7.01 20.09
CA ALA A 101 9.26 5.93 20.21
C ALA A 101 8.48 5.64 18.90
N GLY A 102 8.76 6.35 17.81
CA GLY A 102 8.08 6.21 16.52
C GLY A 102 6.72 6.92 16.46
N LEU A 103 5.82 6.47 15.58
CA LEU A 103 4.52 7.10 15.36
C LEU A 103 3.53 6.71 16.47
N THR A 104 3.65 7.33 17.64
CA THR A 104 2.77 7.07 18.79
C THR A 104 1.38 7.68 18.58
N ALA A 105 0.35 7.08 19.21
CA ALA A 105 -1.02 7.59 19.14
C ALA A 105 -1.13 9.03 19.69
N GLU A 106 -0.40 9.35 20.75
CA GLU A 106 -0.33 10.71 21.32
C GLU A 106 0.27 11.71 20.33
N HIS A 107 1.36 11.34 19.65
CA HIS A 107 1.99 12.18 18.64
C HIS A 107 1.05 12.41 17.45
N PHE A 108 0.39 11.34 16.97
CA PHE A 108 -0.62 11.45 15.91
C PHE A 108 -1.78 12.36 16.33
N LEU A 109 -2.32 12.20 17.53
CA LEU A 109 -3.42 13.02 18.04
C LEU A 109 -3.02 14.48 18.19
N LYS A 110 -1.80 14.75 18.66
CA LYS A 110 -1.25 16.11 18.74
C LYS A 110 -1.12 16.75 17.36
N MET A 111 -0.62 16.01 16.36
CA MET A 111 -0.52 16.49 14.98
C MET A 111 -1.90 16.71 14.35
N ALA A 112 -2.85 15.79 14.58
CA ALA A 112 -4.23 15.92 14.09
C ALA A 112 -4.93 17.15 14.65
N ARG A 113 -4.77 17.43 15.97
CA ARG A 113 -5.31 18.64 16.62
C ARG A 113 -4.73 19.93 16.06
N LYS A 114 -3.41 19.94 15.77
CA LYS A 114 -2.76 21.10 15.13
C LYS A 114 -3.31 21.33 13.73
N TYR A 115 -3.39 20.27 12.92
CA TYR A 115 -3.88 20.36 11.56
C TYR A 115 -5.37 20.78 11.50
N SER A 116 -6.20 20.28 12.40
CA SER A 116 -7.61 20.71 12.48
C SER A 116 -7.73 22.17 12.92
N ALA A 117 -6.95 22.62 13.90
CA ALA A 117 -6.91 24.02 14.33
C ALA A 117 -6.44 24.95 13.20
N GLU A 118 -5.39 24.58 12.46
CA GLU A 118 -4.90 25.34 11.30
C GLU A 118 -5.94 25.40 10.17
N LYS A 119 -6.66 24.30 9.91
CA LYS A 119 -7.76 24.30 8.93
C LYS A 119 -8.91 25.22 9.34
N VAL A 120 -9.30 25.20 10.62
CA VAL A 120 -10.37 26.08 11.15
C VAL A 120 -9.93 27.54 11.10
N ALA A 121 -8.70 27.85 11.51
CA ALA A 121 -8.14 29.21 11.46
C ALA A 121 -7.98 29.71 10.00
N GLY A 122 -7.53 28.86 9.09
CA GLY A 122 -7.39 29.17 7.66
C GLY A 122 -8.73 29.29 6.92
N ALA A 123 -9.77 28.58 7.37
CA ALA A 123 -11.14 28.76 6.88
C ALA A 123 -11.76 30.08 7.35
N GLY A 124 -11.43 30.53 8.58
CA GLY A 124 -11.86 31.83 9.10
C GLY A 124 -11.22 33.04 8.40
N ALA A 125 -10.09 32.87 7.72
CA ALA A 125 -9.41 33.95 7.01
C ALA A 125 -9.97 34.26 5.60
N LYS A 126 -10.95 33.48 5.11
CA LYS A 126 -11.58 33.68 3.78
C LYS A 126 -12.97 34.34 3.81
N THR A 127 -13.47 34.75 4.97
CA THR A 127 -14.78 35.42 5.08
C THR A 127 -14.67 36.74 5.83
N THR A 128 -14.09 37.75 5.19
CA THR A 128 -14.40 39.16 5.48
C THR A 128 -14.33 40.00 4.21
N LYS A 129 -15.36 39.87 3.37
CA LYS A 129 -15.99 41.04 2.74
C LYS A 129 -17.51 40.83 2.82
N ALA A 130 -18.10 41.64 3.69
CA ALA A 130 -19.48 42.11 3.79
C ALA A 130 -20.61 41.17 3.30
N ASP A 131 -21.51 40.81 4.22
CA ASP A 131 -22.82 41.47 4.25
C ASP A 131 -23.50 41.20 5.60
N ASP A 132 -23.88 42.30 6.27
CA ASP A 132 -24.66 42.32 7.50
C ASP A 132 -26.09 41.83 7.20
N THR A 133 -26.39 40.56 7.52
CA THR A 133 -27.78 40.15 7.76
C THR A 133 -27.86 39.21 8.96
N LYS A 134 -28.35 39.78 10.06
CA LYS A 134 -29.27 39.23 11.07
C LYS A 134 -29.09 37.74 11.43
N ILE A 135 -28.57 37.51 12.63
CA ILE A 135 -28.57 36.21 13.32
C ILE A 135 -30.01 35.91 13.76
N GLU A 136 -30.63 34.89 13.16
CA GLU A 136 -31.76 34.18 13.76
C GLU A 136 -31.23 32.88 14.36
N THR A 137 -31.36 32.76 15.67
CA THR A 137 -31.15 31.53 16.44
C THR A 137 -32.21 30.51 16.04
N VAL A 138 -31.80 29.45 15.35
CA VAL A 138 -32.63 28.26 15.15
C VAL A 138 -32.08 27.17 16.07
N ASP A 139 -32.85 26.89 17.12
CA ASP A 139 -32.64 25.76 18.02
C ASP A 139 -32.71 24.45 17.21
N VAL A 140 -31.58 23.75 17.10
CA VAL A 140 -31.55 22.38 16.58
C VAL A 140 -31.95 21.46 17.73
N VAL A 141 -33.24 21.13 17.77
CA VAL A 141 -33.79 20.08 18.62
C VAL A 141 -33.27 18.73 18.12
N ASP A 142 -32.60 17.99 19.00
CA ASP A 142 -32.13 16.62 18.79
C ASP A 142 -33.29 15.70 18.32
N ALA A 143 -33.33 15.41 17.02
CA ALA A 143 -34.20 14.38 16.46
C ALA A 143 -33.52 13.02 16.62
N ALA A 144 -34.09 12.16 17.48
CA ALA A 144 -33.65 10.79 17.69
C ALA A 144 -33.70 9.94 16.39
N PRO A 145 -32.79 8.98 16.19
CA PRO A 145 -32.76 8.15 15.00
C PRO A 145 -33.94 7.17 14.97
N THR A 146 -34.68 7.18 13.86
CA THR A 146 -35.79 6.26 13.59
C THR A 146 -35.26 4.84 13.33
N PRO A 147 -35.79 3.78 13.97
CA PRO A 147 -35.36 2.41 13.71
C PRO A 147 -35.89 1.89 12.36
N ALA A 148 -35.04 1.14 11.65
CA ALA A 148 -35.32 0.53 10.35
C ALA A 148 -36.42 -0.55 10.43
N PRO A 149 -37.22 -0.76 9.35
CA PRO A 149 -38.30 -1.74 9.35
C PRO A 149 -37.79 -3.18 9.26
N THR A 150 -38.28 -4.03 10.16
CA THR A 150 -38.08 -5.48 10.19
C THR A 150 -38.75 -6.15 8.99
N PRO A 151 -38.11 -7.08 8.27
CA PRO A 151 -38.79 -7.87 7.25
C PRO A 151 -39.71 -8.91 7.91
N SER A 152 -40.98 -8.92 7.50
CA SER A 152 -41.95 -9.98 7.83
C SER A 152 -41.60 -11.29 7.12
N ALA A 153 -41.99 -12.38 7.80
CA ALA A 153 -41.79 -13.81 7.54
C ALA A 153 -41.76 -14.29 6.08
#